data_AF-A0A7S2CG87-F1
#
_entry.id   AF-A0A7S2CG87-F1
#
_cell.length_a   1.000
_cell.length_b   1.000
_cell.length_c   1.000
_cell.angle_alpha   90.00
_cell.angle_beta   90.00
_cell.angle_gamma   90.00
#
_symmetry.space_group_name_H-M   'P 1'
#
loop_
_entity.id
_entity.type
_entity.pdbx_description
1 polymer ?
#
loop_
_entity_poly.entity_id
_entity_poly.type
_entity_poly.pdbx_seq_one_letter_code
_entity_poly.pdbx_strand_id
1 'polypeptide(L)'
;TDYNIFLAGSFAATLLSALPPTIGHVDATSTGDIYDYFEARKSAKLLEEAHSLIATMLADEAKKVQPLVIASSMKDAATARANSLMKRAFVHESKKAFIAKVQRDGEVELNIIRGDLTEMGDFSELAGGIVF
;
A
#
# COMPACT_ATOMS: atom_id res chain seq x y z
N THR A 1 1.62 11.79 3.64
CA THR A 1 0.57 12.28 4.53
C THR A 1 0.31 11.29 5.64
N ASP A 2 0.15 11.74 6.88
CA ASP A 2 -0.15 10.84 8.01
C ASP A 2 -1.57 10.28 7.85
N TYR A 3 -1.67 8.97 7.61
CA TYR A 3 -2.96 8.30 7.38
C TYR A 3 -3.72 8.02 8.68
N ASN A 4 -2.99 7.98 9.80
CA ASN A 4 -3.45 7.56 11.13
C ASN A 4 -4.02 8.70 11.98
N ILE A 5 -4.06 9.93 11.47
CA ILE A 5 -4.67 11.08 12.16
C ILE A 5 -5.99 11.42 11.48
N PHE A 6 -7.09 11.20 12.19
CA PHE A 6 -8.42 11.56 11.72
C PHE A 6 -9.38 11.74 12.89
N LEU A 7 -10.45 12.50 12.65
CA LEU A 7 -11.53 12.72 13.60
C LEU A 7 -12.68 11.75 13.32
N ALA A 8 -13.28 11.20 14.38
CA ALA A 8 -14.44 10.32 14.28
C ALA A 8 -15.61 10.88 15.10
N GLY A 9 -16.77 10.95 14.48
CA GLY A 9 -18.01 11.47 15.08
C GLY A 9 -18.49 12.76 14.42
N SER A 10 -19.51 13.37 15.03
CA SER A 10 -20.15 14.56 14.47
C SER A 10 -19.41 15.83 14.88
N PHE A 11 -18.93 16.59 13.89
CA PHE A 11 -18.23 17.87 14.09
C PHE A 11 -18.91 18.98 13.28
N ALA A 12 -18.82 20.21 13.78
CA ALA A 12 -19.33 21.37 13.06
C ALA A 12 -18.61 21.54 11.71
N ALA A 13 -19.36 21.84 10.64
CA ALA A 13 -18.82 21.98 9.28
C ALA A 13 -17.70 23.04 9.19
N THR A 14 -17.78 24.11 9.98
CA THR A 14 -16.75 25.15 10.07
C THR A 14 -15.42 24.60 10.58
N LEU A 15 -15.45 23.68 11.54
CA LEU A 15 -14.25 23.00 12.04
C LEU A 15 -13.66 22.10 10.93
N LEU A 16 -14.50 21.30 10.27
CA LEU A 16 -14.07 20.40 9.20
C LEU A 16 -13.42 21.15 8.04
N SER A 17 -13.99 22.29 7.65
CA SER A 17 -13.43 23.14 6.59
C SER A 17 -12.10 23.81 6.94
N ALA A 18 -11.80 23.94 8.24
CA ALA A 18 -10.55 24.51 8.73
C ALA A 18 -9.45 23.46 8.92
N LEU A 19 -9.77 22.16 8.78
CA LEU A 19 -8.78 21.10 8.94
C LEU A 19 -7.78 21.12 7.77
N PRO A 20 -6.48 20.88 8.05
CA PRO A 20 -5.52 20.59 6.99
C PRO A 20 -6.01 19.40 6.15
N PRO A 21 -5.77 19.38 4.83
CA PRO A 21 -6.13 18.25 3.96
C PRO A 21 -5.53 16.90 4.40
N THR A 22 -4.50 16.95 5.24
CA THR A 22 -3.82 15.78 5.80
C THR A 22 -4.64 15.08 6.89
N ILE A 23 -5.52 15.79 7.60
CA ILE A 23 -6.34 15.23 8.67
C ILE A 23 -7.65 14.72 8.10
N GLY A 24 -7.94 13.43 8.31
CA GLY A 24 -9.21 12.84 7.90
C GLY A 24 -10.36 13.19 8.83
N HIS A 25 -11.57 13.01 8.35
CA HIS A 25 -12.75 12.96 9.20
C HIS A 25 -13.74 11.91 8.69
N VAL A 26 -14.42 11.25 9.63
CA VAL A 26 -15.51 10.32 9.36
C VAL A 26 -16.67 10.62 10.30
N ASP A 27 -17.85 10.83 9.74
CA ASP A 27 -19.08 11.01 10.53
C ASP A 27 -19.66 9.64 10.90
N ALA A 28 -18.95 8.96 11.80
CA ALA A 28 -19.33 7.65 12.29
C ALA A 28 -19.04 7.54 13.80
N THR A 29 -19.95 6.84 14.49
CA THR A 29 -19.79 6.47 15.91
C THR A 29 -19.59 4.98 16.09
N SER A 30 -19.80 4.18 15.03
CA SER A 30 -19.56 2.75 15.05
C SER A 30 -18.06 2.47 14.91
N THR A 31 -17.56 1.52 15.69
CA THR A 31 -16.14 1.13 15.65
C THR A 31 -15.76 0.47 14.32
N GLY A 32 -16.70 -0.23 13.68
CA GLY A 32 -16.52 -0.84 12.37
C GLY A 32 -16.25 0.19 11.29
N ASP A 33 -17.15 1.17 11.14
CA ASP A 33 -17.03 2.19 10.10
C ASP A 33 -15.77 3.06 10.29
N ILE A 34 -15.42 3.35 11.55
CA ILE A 34 -14.19 4.05 11.90
C ILE A 34 -12.95 3.26 11.47
N TYR A 35 -12.97 1.94 11.69
CA TYR A 35 -11.85 1.07 11.34
C TYR A 35 -11.73 0.89 9.82
N ASP A 36 -12.85 0.72 9.11
CA ASP A 36 -12.89 0.63 7.65
C ASP A 36 -12.36 1.93 7.01
N TYR A 37 -12.72 3.09 7.56
CA TYR A 37 -12.18 4.38 7.14
C TYR A 37 -10.66 4.48 7.33
N PHE A 38 -10.16 4.00 8.48
CA PHE A 38 -8.72 3.92 8.73
C PHE A 38 -8.02 2.98 7.74
N GLU A 39 -8.57 1.79 7.47
CA GLU A 39 -7.98 0.84 6.53
C GLU A 39 -7.94 1.39 5.09
N ALA A 40 -8.97 2.13 4.68
CA ALA A 40 -9.00 2.80 3.39
C ALA A 40 -7.88 3.86 3.29
N ARG A 41 -7.74 4.73 4.30
CA ARG A 41 -6.66 5.73 4.36
C ARG A 41 -5.28 5.10 4.39
N LYS A 42 -5.11 4.02 5.16
CA LYS A 42 -3.87 3.25 5.21
C LYS A 42 -3.53 2.66 3.84
N SER A 43 -4.50 2.04 3.17
CA SER A 43 -4.29 1.44 1.85
C SER A 43 -3.94 2.48 0.79
N ALA A 44 -4.61 3.64 0.80
CA ALA A 44 -4.26 4.76 -0.07
C ALA A 44 -2.82 5.23 0.16
N LYS A 45 -2.40 5.34 1.42
CA LYS A 45 -1.02 5.75 1.75
C LYS A 45 0.02 4.73 1.29
N LEU A 46 -0.25 3.45 1.49
CA LEU A 46 0.62 2.37 1.05
C LEU A 46 0.70 2.29 -0.48
N LEU A 47 -0.40 2.59 -1.17
CA LEU A 47 -0.43 2.66 -2.63
C LEU A 47 0.43 3.82 -3.17
N GLU A 48 0.35 5.01 -2.56
CA GLU A 48 1.26 6.13 -2.89
C GLU A 48 2.74 5.74 -2.76
N GLU A 49 3.08 5.03 -1.68
CA GLU A 49 4.45 4.54 -1.47
C GLU A 49 4.85 3.50 -2.52
N ALA A 50 3.95 2.58 -2.87
CA ALA A 50 4.19 1.59 -3.92
C ALA A 50 4.41 2.26 -5.28
N HIS A 51 3.61 3.28 -5.64
CA HIS A 51 3.81 4.07 -6.87
C HIS A 51 5.15 4.80 -6.87
N SER A 52 5.56 5.37 -5.74
CA SER A 52 6.87 6.02 -5.61
C SER A 52 8.02 5.04 -5.84
N LEU A 53 7.87 3.79 -5.40
CA LEU A 53 8.84 2.73 -5.63
C LEU A 53 8.88 2.31 -7.11
N ILE A 54 7.72 2.13 -7.75
CA ILE A 54 7.64 1.85 -9.20
C ILE A 54 8.31 2.98 -9.99
N ALA A 55 8.04 4.25 -9.66
CA ALA A 55 8.66 5.38 -10.32
C ALA A 55 10.20 5.38 -10.16
N THR A 56 10.70 4.94 -9.01
CA THR A 56 12.15 4.77 -8.78
C THR A 56 12.73 3.67 -9.66
N MET A 57 12.05 2.52 -9.76
CA MET A 57 12.44 1.43 -10.66
C MET A 57 12.52 1.90 -12.11
N LEU A 58 11.47 2.56 -12.61
CA LEU A 58 11.42 3.09 -13.98
C LEU A 58 12.54 4.11 -14.24
N ALA A 59 12.87 4.94 -13.24
CA ALA A 59 13.96 5.90 -13.34
C ALA A 59 15.34 5.22 -13.42
N ASP A 60 15.55 4.12 -12.70
CA ASP A 60 16.80 3.35 -12.76
C ASP A 60 16.94 2.60 -14.09
N GLU A 61 15.85 2.02 -14.60
CA GLU A 61 15.81 1.42 -15.93
C GLU A 61 16.14 2.44 -17.04
N ALA A 62 15.57 3.65 -16.96
CA ALA A 62 15.87 4.72 -17.90
C ALA A 62 17.35 5.13 -17.89
N LYS A 63 18.00 5.03 -16.72
CA LYS A 63 19.45 5.26 -16.55
C LYS A 63 20.30 4.05 -16.93
N LYS A 64 19.69 2.92 -17.32
CA LYS A 64 20.36 1.62 -17.56
C LYS A 64 21.13 1.11 -16.34
N VAL A 65 20.64 1.42 -15.14
CA VAL A 65 21.13 0.90 -13.87
C VAL A 65 20.21 -0.23 -13.44
N GLN A 66 20.77 -1.29 -12.84
CA GLN A 66 19.98 -2.39 -12.31
C GLN A 66 19.12 -1.89 -11.13
N PRO A 67 17.77 -1.94 -11.22
CA PRO A 67 16.92 -1.49 -10.13
C PRO A 67 17.04 -2.39 -8.91
N LEU A 68 17.03 -1.80 -7.72
CA LEU A 68 16.90 -2.53 -6.45
C LEU A 68 15.44 -2.76 -6.07
N VAL A 69 14.53 -1.96 -6.62
CA VAL A 69 13.08 -2.12 -6.48
C VAL A 69 12.59 -2.91 -7.68
N ILE A 70 11.75 -3.91 -7.44
CA ILE A 70 11.20 -4.77 -8.48
C ILE A 70 9.68 -4.74 -8.42
N ALA A 71 9.07 -4.23 -9.49
CA ALA A 71 7.65 -4.35 -9.80
C ALA A 71 7.50 -5.37 -10.93
N SER A 72 7.02 -6.57 -10.62
CA SER A 72 7.02 -7.67 -11.59
C SER A 72 5.97 -8.74 -11.28
N SER A 73 6.19 -9.97 -11.72
CA SER A 73 5.26 -11.06 -11.51
C SER A 73 5.32 -11.65 -10.09
N MET A 74 4.25 -12.33 -9.69
CA MET A 74 4.24 -13.14 -8.47
C MET A 74 5.32 -14.24 -8.46
N LYS A 75 5.77 -14.70 -9.64
CA LYS A 75 6.83 -15.72 -9.75
C LYS A 75 8.18 -15.15 -9.33
N ASP A 76 8.47 -13.92 -9.74
CA ASP A 76 9.70 -13.23 -9.38
C ASP A 76 9.70 -12.88 -7.89
N ALA A 77 8.57 -12.40 -7.37
CA ALA A 77 8.40 -12.17 -5.94
C ALA A 77 8.61 -13.45 -5.10
N ALA A 78 8.10 -14.60 -5.55
CA ALA A 78 8.31 -15.87 -4.88
C ALA A 78 9.79 -16.30 -4.89
N THR A 79 10.48 -16.08 -6.01
CA THR A 79 11.91 -16.34 -6.16
C THR A 79 12.74 -15.43 -5.26
N ALA A 80 12.46 -14.13 -5.25
CA ALA A 80 13.15 -13.16 -4.41
C ALA A 80 13.01 -13.50 -2.92
N ARG A 81 11.80 -13.84 -2.47
CA ARG A 81 11.56 -14.32 -1.10
C ARG A 81 12.37 -15.59 -0.78
N ALA A 82 12.35 -16.59 -1.66
CA ALA A 82 13.05 -17.86 -1.43
C ALA A 82 14.58 -17.71 -1.32
N ASN A 83 15.13 -16.61 -1.83
CA ASN A 83 16.56 -16.29 -1.78
C ASN A 83 16.88 -15.15 -0.81
N SER A 84 15.95 -14.76 0.06
CA SER A 84 16.11 -13.68 1.05
C SER A 84 16.52 -12.33 0.42
N LEU A 85 16.08 -12.08 -0.81
CA LEU A 85 16.33 -10.82 -1.54
C LEU A 85 15.25 -9.76 -1.27
N MET A 86 14.24 -10.10 -0.48
CA MET A 86 13.10 -9.24 -0.18
C MET A 86 13.17 -8.77 1.27
N LYS A 87 13.20 -7.46 1.50
CA LYS A 87 13.15 -6.89 2.86
C LYS A 87 11.78 -6.30 3.19
N ARG A 88 11.14 -5.68 2.21
CA ARG A 88 9.86 -5.01 2.32
C ARG A 88 9.05 -5.31 1.06
N ALA A 89 7.75 -5.53 1.19
CA ALA A 89 6.89 -5.77 0.05
C ALA A 89 5.54 -5.07 0.22
N PHE A 90 5.06 -4.47 -0.86
CA PHE A 90 3.71 -3.92 -1.00
C PHE A 90 2.91 -4.89 -1.85
N VAL A 91 1.83 -5.44 -1.30
CA VAL A 91 1.08 -6.51 -1.94
C VAL A 91 -0.41 -6.26 -1.86
N HIS A 92 -1.11 -6.50 -2.96
CA HIS A 92 -2.57 -6.45 -3.00
C HIS A 92 -3.18 -7.60 -2.19
N GLU A 93 -4.27 -7.33 -1.47
CA GLU A 93 -4.95 -8.31 -0.60
C GLU A 93 -5.43 -9.59 -1.33
N SER A 94 -5.63 -9.52 -2.65
CA SER A 94 -5.98 -10.69 -3.46
C SER A 94 -4.89 -11.77 -3.51
N LYS A 95 -3.63 -11.45 -3.16
CA LYS A 95 -2.51 -12.40 -3.16
C LYS A 95 -2.42 -13.23 -1.87
N LYS A 96 -3.55 -13.75 -1.40
CA LYS A 96 -3.73 -14.41 -0.09
C LYS A 96 -2.69 -15.50 0.22
N ALA A 97 -2.37 -16.35 -0.76
CA ALA A 97 -1.40 -17.43 -0.58
C ALA A 97 0.03 -16.91 -0.32
N PHE A 98 0.44 -15.85 -1.03
CA PHE A 98 1.74 -15.21 -0.82
C PHE A 98 1.79 -14.52 0.54
N ILE A 99 0.75 -13.74 0.87
CA ILE A 99 0.61 -13.05 2.16
C ILE A 99 0.75 -14.03 3.34
N ALA A 100 -0.04 -15.10 3.35
CA ALA A 100 -0.01 -16.10 4.42
C ALA A 100 1.36 -16.78 4.56
N LYS A 101 2.03 -17.01 3.43
CA LYS A 101 3.37 -17.59 3.39
C LYS A 101 4.43 -16.62 3.91
N VAL A 102 4.36 -15.33 3.57
CA VAL A 102 5.29 -14.32 4.09
C VAL A 102 5.11 -14.08 5.58
N GLN A 103 3.86 -13.98 6.05
CA GLN A 103 3.55 -13.80 7.47
C GLN A 103 4.04 -14.95 8.35
N ARG A 104 4.08 -16.18 7.81
CA ARG A 104 4.56 -17.35 8.53
C ARG A 104 6.07 -17.31 8.76
N ASP A 105 6.83 -16.88 7.76
CA ASP A 105 8.30 -16.84 7.85
C ASP A 105 8.78 -15.63 8.66
N GLY A 106 8.04 -14.51 8.61
CA GLY A 106 8.33 -13.32 9.42
C GLY A 106 9.56 -12.51 8.98
N GLU A 107 10.15 -12.84 7.82
CA GLU A 107 11.41 -12.25 7.32
C GLU A 107 11.22 -10.98 6.48
N VAL A 108 10.00 -10.74 5.99
CA VAL A 108 9.69 -9.61 5.09
C VAL A 108 8.70 -8.67 5.75
N GLU A 109 8.99 -7.38 5.75
CA GLU A 109 8.03 -6.35 6.13
C GLU A 109 6.89 -6.27 5.09
N LEU A 110 5.73 -6.78 5.46
CA LEU A 110 4.60 -6.93 4.55
C LEU A 110 3.57 -5.79 4.71
N ASN A 111 3.39 -5.02 3.65
CA ASN A 111 2.42 -3.94 3.55
C ASN A 111 1.26 -4.37 2.62
N ILE A 112 0.10 -4.66 3.21
CA ILE A 112 -1.07 -5.13 2.47
C ILE A 112 -1.92 -3.94 2.05
N ILE A 113 -2.18 -3.82 0.76
CA ILE A 113 -3.03 -2.79 0.15
C ILE A 113 -4.40 -3.42 -0.15
N ARG A 114 -5.48 -2.78 0.31
CA ARG A 114 -6.87 -3.20 0.07
C ARG A 114 -7.55 -2.32 -0.96
N GLY A 115 -8.58 -2.85 -1.61
CA GLY A 115 -9.39 -2.14 -2.61
C GLY A 115 -9.53 -2.88 -3.93
N ASP A 116 -10.00 -2.19 -4.96
CA ASP A 116 -10.08 -2.75 -6.31
C ASP A 116 -8.72 -2.61 -7.01
N LEU A 117 -8.04 -3.73 -7.23
CA LEU A 117 -6.77 -3.77 -7.92
C LEU A 117 -6.84 -3.12 -9.32
N THR A 118 -7.98 -3.22 -10.01
CA THR A 118 -8.10 -2.67 -11.38
C THR A 118 -8.02 -1.15 -11.43
N GLU A 119 -8.26 -0.48 -10.30
CA GLU A 119 -8.22 0.99 -10.19
C GLU A 119 -6.87 1.52 -9.65
N MET A 120 -5.88 0.65 -9.43
CA MET A 120 -4.61 1.00 -8.79
C MET A 120 -3.48 1.43 -9.75
N GLY A 121 -3.79 1.70 -11.03
CA GLY A 121 -2.84 2.18 -12.03
C GLY A 121 -1.63 1.28 -12.22
N ASP A 122 -0.42 1.85 -12.23
CA ASP A 122 0.85 1.14 -12.43
C ASP A 122 1.07 -0.04 -11.46
N PHE A 123 0.52 0.06 -10.24
CA PHE A 123 0.60 -1.04 -9.27
C PHE A 123 -0.16 -2.29 -9.75
N SER A 124 -1.20 -2.11 -10.54
CA SER A 124 -1.94 -3.18 -11.19
C SER A 124 -1.31 -3.57 -12.52
N GLU A 125 -1.11 -2.58 -13.40
CA GLU A 125 -0.75 -2.78 -14.81
C GLU A 125 0.69 -3.28 -14.97
N LEU A 126 1.63 -2.70 -14.23
CA LEU A 126 3.05 -3.03 -14.31
C LEU A 126 3.46 -4.05 -13.25
N ALA A 127 2.93 -3.90 -12.04
CA ALA A 127 3.38 -4.68 -10.89
C ALA A 127 2.50 -5.91 -10.58
N GLY A 128 1.38 -6.10 -11.30
CA GLY A 128 0.47 -7.23 -11.06
C GLY A 128 -0.07 -7.33 -9.63
N GLY A 129 -0.04 -6.23 -8.88
CA GLY A 129 -0.38 -6.12 -7.47
C GLY A 129 0.74 -6.47 -6.48
N ILE A 130 2.03 -6.40 -6.88
CA ILE A 130 3.17 -6.55 -5.96
C ILE A 130 4.41 -5.74 -6.37
N VAL A 131 4.99 -5.02 -5.41
CA VAL A 131 6.27 -4.30 -5.53
C VAL A 131 7.13 -4.62 -4.31
N PHE A 132 8.42 -4.86 -4.50
CA PHE A 132 9.33 -5.25 -3.42
C PHE A 132 10.78 -4.81 -3.63
#